data_AF-A0A953PWM3-F1
#
_entry.id   AF-A0A953PWM3-F1
#
_cell.length_a   1.000
_cell.length_b   1.000
_cell.length_c   1.000
_cell.angle_alpha   90.00
_cell.angle_beta   90.00
_cell.angle_gamma   90.00
#
_symmetry.space_group_name_H-M   'P 1'
#
loop_
_entity.id
_entity.type
_entity.pdbx_description
1 polymer ?
#
loop_
_entity_poly.entity_id
_entity_poly.type
_entity_poly.pdbx_seq_one_letter_code
_entity_poly.pdbx_strand_id
1 'polypeptide(L)'
;MGYCERDVELTDWVLGELPAEKAREVERHVTQCAECARSAERLRKLQQTLTSHLTDRDMPARLVFVGEPARAPFANFWGSLVRTAALSAAAAAVFLAILAFGSVSLKSRLLPAATPREAALTRAEIQDFVKQAVAEQAALERKQIEAGNAQLAASLRQEQAAGLSRVARQLDYVETAQNTVWKQMQQQNEYVSLIARNSLQPASLSKPPARR
;
A
#
# COMPACT_ATOMS: atom_id res chain seq x y z
N MET A 1 -44.64 15.25 -9.73
CA MET A 1 -43.84 14.49 -8.75
C MET A 1 -43.04 15.51 -7.98
N GLY A 2 -43.52 15.88 -6.80
CA GLY A 2 -42.84 16.86 -5.95
C GLY A 2 -41.77 16.12 -5.16
N TYR A 3 -40.51 16.53 -5.30
CA TYR A 3 -39.45 16.03 -4.42
C TYR A 3 -39.66 16.68 -3.05
N CYS A 4 -39.83 15.87 -2.00
CA CYS A 4 -39.76 16.38 -0.64
C CYS A 4 -38.30 16.68 -0.33
N GLU A 5 -37.99 17.91 0.03
CA GLU A 5 -36.62 18.45 0.23
C GLU A 5 -35.81 17.75 1.34
N ARG A 6 -36.39 16.76 2.04
CA ARG A 6 -35.82 16.06 3.21
C ARG A 6 -35.31 14.64 2.93
N ASP A 7 -35.08 14.27 1.67
CA ASP A 7 -34.59 12.92 1.31
C ASP A 7 -33.24 12.56 1.97
N VAL A 8 -32.36 13.54 2.18
CA VAL A 8 -31.07 13.34 2.87
C VAL A 8 -31.28 13.06 4.35
N GLU A 9 -32.10 13.86 5.03
CA GLU A 9 -32.39 13.70 6.47
C GLU A 9 -33.14 12.39 6.77
N LEU A 10 -33.88 11.86 5.79
CA LEU A 10 -34.59 10.60 5.91
C LEU A 10 -33.63 9.40 6.04
N THR A 11 -32.51 9.44 5.31
CA THR A 11 -31.50 8.36 5.34
C THR A 11 -30.81 8.34 6.70
N ASP A 12 -30.33 9.49 7.14
CA ASP A 12 -29.66 9.65 8.44
C ASP A 12 -30.60 9.30 9.61
N TRP A 13 -31.90 9.60 9.48
CA TRP A 13 -32.92 9.18 10.45
C TRP A 13 -33.11 7.66 10.50
N VAL A 14 -33.16 6.97 9.35
CA VAL A 14 -33.28 5.50 9.29
C VAL A 14 -32.03 4.82 9.87
N LEU A 15 -30.85 5.39 9.64
CA LEU A 15 -29.59 4.90 10.19
C LEU A 15 -29.37 5.25 11.68
N GLY A 16 -30.19 6.15 12.24
CA GLY A 16 -30.09 6.56 13.64
C GLY A 16 -28.97 7.55 13.93
N GLU A 17 -28.48 8.26 12.91
CA GLU A 17 -27.37 9.23 13.00
C GLU A 17 -27.86 10.65 13.33
N LEU A 18 -29.17 10.89 13.28
CA LEU A 18 -29.77 12.19 13.56
C LEU A 18 -29.82 12.49 15.08
N PRO A 19 -29.55 13.74 15.50
CA PRO A 19 -29.82 14.18 16.86
C PRO A 19 -31.30 14.02 17.24
N ALA A 20 -31.57 13.70 18.51
CA ALA A 20 -32.91 13.35 18.98
C ALA A 20 -34.00 14.39 18.68
N GLU A 21 -33.65 15.68 18.67
CA GLU A 21 -34.58 16.77 18.33
C GLU A 21 -35.00 16.73 16.86
N LYS A 22 -34.04 16.58 15.95
CA LYS A 22 -34.31 16.47 14.50
C LYS A 22 -35.02 15.16 14.17
N ALA A 23 -34.68 14.07 14.86
CA ALA A 23 -35.32 12.78 14.63
C ALA A 23 -36.85 12.83 14.87
N ARG A 24 -37.29 13.56 15.90
CA ARG A 24 -38.72 13.77 16.18
C ARG A 24 -39.41 14.64 15.13
N GLU A 25 -38.69 15.56 14.50
CA GLU A 25 -39.24 16.38 13.41
C GLU A 25 -39.45 15.53 12.15
N VAL A 26 -38.45 14.73 11.77
CA VAL A 26 -38.53 13.81 10.64
C VAL A 26 -39.63 12.78 10.87
N GLU A 27 -39.73 12.20 12.07
CA GLU A 27 -40.80 11.26 12.42
C GLU A 27 -42.20 11.86 12.25
N ARG A 28 -42.40 13.10 12.72
CA ARG A 28 -43.66 13.83 12.54
C ARG A 28 -43.95 14.07 11.06
N HIS A 29 -42.94 14.38 10.25
CA HIS A 29 -43.13 14.56 8.82
C HIS A 29 -43.48 13.25 8.10
N VAL A 30 -42.80 12.16 8.44
CA VAL A 30 -43.04 10.83 7.88
C VAL A 30 -44.47 10.34 8.16
N THR A 31 -45.02 10.63 9.34
CA THR A 31 -46.42 10.30 9.65
C THR A 31 -47.45 11.10 8.85
N GLN A 32 -47.08 12.28 8.35
CA GLN A 32 -47.96 13.18 7.60
C GLN A 32 -47.78 13.08 6.08
N CYS A 33 -46.65 12.57 5.59
CA CYS A 33 -46.32 12.48 4.17
C CYS A 33 -46.20 11.03 3.71
N ALA A 34 -47.17 10.57 2.90
CA ALA A 34 -47.21 9.21 2.37
C ALA A 34 -46.03 8.86 1.43
N GLU A 35 -45.41 9.85 0.78
CA GLU A 35 -44.22 9.63 -0.05
C GLU A 35 -42.99 9.36 0.81
N CYS A 36 -42.75 10.20 1.83
CA CYS A 36 -41.66 10.00 2.80
C CYS A 36 -41.82 8.70 3.59
N ALA A 37 -43.06 8.32 3.95
CA ALA A 37 -43.34 7.03 4.58
C ALA A 37 -42.94 5.84 3.70
N ARG A 38 -43.27 5.87 2.40
CA ARG A 38 -42.87 4.81 1.46
C ARG A 38 -41.35 4.77 1.26
N SER A 39 -40.69 5.92 1.20
CA SER A 39 -39.23 5.98 1.09
C SER A 39 -38.53 5.46 2.35
N ALA A 40 -39.00 5.84 3.54
CA ALA A 40 -38.50 5.33 4.82
C ALA A 40 -38.61 3.80 4.91
N GLU A 41 -39.76 3.25 4.50
CA GLU A 41 -39.99 1.81 4.52
C GLU A 41 -39.06 1.06 3.56
N ARG A 42 -38.80 1.61 2.36
CA ARG A 42 -37.82 1.04 1.43
C ARG A 42 -36.40 1.03 2.02
N LEU A 43 -35.99 2.13 2.65
CA LEU A 43 -34.67 2.25 3.28
C LEU A 43 -34.51 1.27 4.44
N ARG A 44 -35.54 1.11 5.29
CA ARG A 44 -35.53 0.12 6.38
C ARG A 44 -35.42 -1.31 5.87
N LYS A 45 -36.15 -1.67 4.80
CA LYS A 45 -36.02 -3.00 4.18
C LYS A 45 -34.62 -3.24 3.62
N LEU A 46 -34.02 -2.23 2.98
CA LEU A 46 -32.66 -2.31 2.49
C LEU A 46 -31.67 -2.50 3.64
N GLN A 47 -31.79 -1.70 4.70
CA GLN A 47 -30.97 -1.81 5.91
C GLN A 47 -31.07 -3.21 6.51
N GLN A 48 -32.30 -3.73 6.72
CA GLN A 48 -32.52 -5.09 7.23
C GLN A 48 -31.88 -6.15 6.33
N THR A 49 -32.01 -6.00 5.01
CA THR A 49 -31.39 -6.91 4.04
C THR A 49 -29.87 -6.89 4.18
N LEU A 50 -29.25 -5.70 4.20
CA LEU A 50 -27.81 -5.54 4.38
C LEU A 50 -27.34 -6.14 5.70
N THR A 51 -28.00 -5.82 6.81
CA THR A 51 -27.65 -6.36 8.13
C THR A 51 -27.84 -7.88 8.21
N SER A 52 -28.84 -8.44 7.53
CA SER A 52 -29.04 -9.91 7.50
C SER A 52 -28.01 -10.65 6.63
N HIS A 53 -27.49 -10.00 5.59
CA HIS A 53 -26.50 -10.59 4.68
C HIS A 53 -25.06 -10.36 5.16
N LEU A 54 -24.84 -9.35 5.99
CA LEU A 54 -23.62 -9.19 6.78
C LEU A 54 -23.62 -10.27 7.86
N THR A 55 -23.29 -11.50 7.47
CA THR A 55 -22.88 -12.53 8.42
C THR A 55 -21.76 -11.94 9.27
N ASP A 56 -21.82 -12.15 10.59
CA ASP A 56 -20.78 -11.86 11.58
C ASP A 56 -19.53 -12.71 11.27
N ARG A 57 -18.93 -12.46 10.11
CA ARG A 57 -17.55 -12.84 9.86
C ARG A 57 -16.75 -11.80 10.60
N ASP A 58 -16.08 -12.24 11.65
CA ASP A 58 -15.03 -11.48 12.31
C ASP A 58 -14.24 -10.74 11.23
N MET A 59 -14.31 -9.40 11.27
CA MET A 59 -13.43 -8.55 10.48
C MET A 59 -12.03 -9.12 10.71
N PRO A 60 -11.32 -9.63 9.68
CA PRO A 60 -10.03 -10.27 9.90
C PRO A 60 -9.16 -9.24 10.61
N ALA A 61 -8.81 -9.54 11.87
CA ALA A 61 -8.12 -8.61 12.77
C ALA A 61 -6.78 -8.11 12.21
N ARG A 62 -6.34 -8.68 11.09
CA ARG A 62 -5.25 -8.19 10.26
C ARG A 62 -5.63 -8.37 8.79
N LEU A 63 -5.85 -7.25 8.11
CA LEU A 63 -5.62 -7.17 6.68
C LEU A 63 -4.09 -7.28 6.48
N VAL A 64 -3.58 -8.52 6.47
CA VAL A 64 -2.20 -8.76 6.04
C VAL A 64 -2.21 -8.55 4.53
N PHE A 65 -1.78 -7.37 4.09
CA PHE A 65 -1.45 -7.15 2.69
C PHE A 65 -0.39 -8.18 2.32
N VAL A 66 -0.80 -9.23 1.60
CA VAL A 66 0.10 -10.25 1.05
C VAL A 66 0.98 -9.54 0.03
N GLY A 67 2.13 -9.05 0.49
CA GLY A 67 3.03 -8.24 -0.31
C GLY A 67 4.18 -7.61 0.47
N GLU A 68 4.06 -7.41 1.79
CA GLU A 68 5.18 -6.90 2.59
C GLU A 68 5.67 -7.95 3.59
N PRO A 69 6.94 -8.38 3.54
CA PRO A 69 7.51 -9.14 4.65
C PRO A 69 7.39 -8.27 5.90
N ALA A 70 6.93 -8.86 7.00
CA ALA A 70 6.83 -8.18 8.28
C ALA A 70 8.19 -7.60 8.67
N ARG A 71 8.45 -6.34 8.29
CA ARG A 71 9.62 -5.59 8.73
C ARG A 71 9.43 -5.42 10.23
N ALA A 72 10.14 -6.19 11.02
CA ALA A 72 10.27 -5.95 12.45
C ALA A 72 10.96 -4.59 12.62
N PRO A 73 10.23 -3.51 12.97
CA PRO A 73 10.81 -2.16 12.99
C PRO A 73 11.93 -2.04 14.04
N PHE A 74 11.98 -2.97 15.00
CA PHE A 74 12.96 -3.01 16.07
C PHE A 74 14.20 -3.86 15.79
N ALA A 75 14.21 -4.75 14.78
CA ALA A 75 15.38 -5.59 14.51
C ALA A 75 16.59 -4.76 14.04
N ASN A 76 16.34 -3.74 13.22
CA ASN A 76 17.37 -2.83 12.73
C ASN A 76 17.78 -1.78 13.78
N PHE A 77 16.91 -1.50 14.76
CA PHE A 77 17.21 -0.56 15.84
C PHE A 77 18.32 -1.07 16.75
N TRP A 78 18.25 -2.34 17.18
CA TRP A 78 19.29 -2.96 18.00
C TRP A 78 20.63 -3.15 17.26
N GLY A 79 20.57 -3.49 15.96
CA GLY A 79 21.78 -3.58 15.13
C GLY A 79 22.48 -2.22 14.95
N SER A 80 21.71 -1.14 14.85
CA SER A 80 22.25 0.23 14.79
C SER A 80 22.88 0.64 16.13
N LEU A 81 22.22 0.33 17.25
CA LEU A 81 22.71 0.63 18.60
C LEU A 81 24.05 -0.06 18.92
N VAL A 82 24.19 -1.33 18.53
CA VAL A 82 25.46 -2.08 18.70
C VAL A 82 26.56 -1.49 17.82
N ARG A 83 26.25 -1.07 16.59
CA ARG A 83 27.21 -0.42 15.69
C ARG A 83 27.67 0.95 16.22
N THR A 84 26.76 1.75 16.79
CA THR A 84 27.12 3.03 17.41
C THR A 84 27.96 2.84 18.69
N ALA A 85 27.67 1.80 19.48
CA ALA A 85 28.47 1.47 20.66
C ALA A 85 29.89 1.01 20.26
N ALA A 86 30.02 0.16 19.24
CA ALA A 86 31.33 -0.28 18.73
C ALA A 86 32.17 0.87 18.16
N LEU A 87 31.55 1.84 17.47
CA LEU A 87 32.23 3.03 16.96
C LEU A 87 32.71 3.95 18.10
N SER A 88 31.94 4.08 19.18
CA SER A 88 32.36 4.86 20.36
C SER A 88 33.56 4.23 21.09
N ALA A 89 33.62 2.91 21.18
CA ALA A 89 34.75 2.19 21.78
C ALA A 89 36.02 2.30 20.92
N ALA A 90 35.89 2.24 19.59
CA ALA A 90 37.00 2.44 18.67
C ALA A 90 37.52 3.89 18.72
N ALA A 91 36.64 4.89 18.79
CA ALA A 91 37.04 6.29 18.95
C ALA A 91 37.76 6.54 20.28
N ALA A 92 37.28 5.95 21.38
CA ALA A 92 37.95 6.02 22.68
C ALA A 92 39.32 5.33 22.68
N ALA A 93 39.46 4.19 22.01
CA ALA A 93 40.75 3.50 21.86
C ALA A 93 41.76 4.31 21.03
N VAL A 94 41.32 4.94 19.93
CA VAL A 94 42.16 5.83 19.13
C VAL A 94 42.55 7.08 19.93
N PHE A 95 41.62 7.68 20.69
CA PHE A 95 41.92 8.84 21.53
C PHE A 95 42.91 8.50 22.66
N LEU A 96 42.75 7.34 23.31
CA LEU A 96 43.71 6.85 24.30
C LEU A 96 45.07 6.49 23.67
N ALA A 97 45.10 5.94 22.46
CA ALA A 97 46.34 5.69 21.73
C ALA A 97 47.07 6.99 21.36
N ILE A 98 46.34 8.02 20.92
CA ILE A 98 46.90 9.36 20.63
C ILE A 98 47.42 10.01 21.91
N LEU A 99 46.72 9.92 23.03
CA LEU A 99 47.20 10.42 24.32
C LEU A 99 48.40 9.64 24.84
N ALA A 100 48.42 8.32 24.70
CA ALA A 100 49.55 7.48 25.09
C ALA A 100 50.79 7.73 24.21
N PHE A 101 50.64 7.86 22.89
CA PHE A 101 51.77 8.19 22.00
C PHE A 101 52.21 9.65 22.13
N GLY A 102 51.27 10.58 22.28
CA GLY A 102 51.55 12.01 22.48
C GLY A 102 52.28 12.31 23.80
N SER A 103 52.01 11.54 24.85
CA SER A 103 52.69 11.69 26.15
C SER A 103 54.04 10.98 26.22
N VAL A 104 54.28 9.92 25.41
CA VAL A 104 55.59 9.25 25.30
C VAL A 104 56.57 10.05 24.43
N SER A 105 56.08 10.83 23.45
CA SER A 105 56.94 11.71 22.63
C SER A 105 57.47 12.95 23.35
N LEU A 106 56.93 13.35 24.51
CA LEU A 106 57.41 14.54 25.23
C LEU A 106 58.52 14.29 26.27
N LYS A 107 58.89 13.02 26.54
CA LYS A 107 59.90 12.69 27.58
C LYS A 107 61.24 12.18 27.04
N SER A 108 61.48 12.25 25.73
CA SER A 108 62.71 11.75 25.14
C SER A 108 63.51 12.86 24.46
N ARG A 109 64.68 13.16 25.04
CA ARG A 109 65.85 13.89 24.50
C ARG A 109 65.97 15.37 24.87
N LEU A 110 66.49 15.60 26.08
CA LEU A 110 67.53 16.60 26.28
C LEU A 110 68.84 16.07 25.67
N LEU A 111 69.11 16.39 24.41
CA LEU A 111 70.47 16.37 23.84
C LEU A 111 70.70 17.68 23.06
N PRO A 112 71.93 18.22 23.06
CA PRO A 112 72.22 19.59 22.66
C PRO A 112 72.27 19.77 21.14
N ALA A 113 71.92 20.98 20.74
CA ALA A 113 72.23 21.76 19.54
C ALA A 113 72.67 21.06 18.23
N ALA A 114 72.06 21.57 17.15
CA ALA A 114 72.40 21.47 15.73
C ALA A 114 71.82 20.28 14.95
N THR A 115 70.55 20.42 14.57
CA THR A 115 70.03 19.87 13.31
C THR A 115 69.56 21.01 12.41
N PRO A 116 69.73 20.90 11.07
CA PRO A 116 69.28 21.92 10.14
C PRO A 116 67.75 21.98 10.19
N ARG A 117 67.24 23.20 10.29
CA ARG A 117 65.83 23.57 10.27
C ARG A 117 65.14 22.91 9.06
N GLU A 118 64.39 21.84 9.28
CA GLU A 118 63.46 21.31 8.27
C GLU A 118 62.58 22.46 7.79
N ALA A 119 62.60 22.70 6.48
CA ALA A 119 61.80 23.74 5.86
C ALA A 119 60.34 23.52 6.25
N ALA A 120 59.77 24.47 7.00
CA ALA A 120 58.35 24.46 7.29
C ALA A 120 57.60 24.42 5.96
N LEU A 121 56.77 23.38 5.76
CA LEU A 121 55.93 23.26 4.56
C LEU A 121 55.27 24.62 4.29
N THR A 122 55.48 25.12 3.09
CA THR A 122 54.98 26.43 2.71
C THR A 122 53.45 26.36 2.60
N ARG A 123 52.78 27.49 2.85
CA ARG A 123 51.32 27.58 2.70
C ARG A 123 50.84 27.14 1.31
N ALA A 124 51.69 27.25 0.29
CA ALA A 124 51.42 26.81 -1.07
C ALA A 124 51.36 25.27 -1.18
N GLU A 125 52.31 24.53 -0.59
CA GLU A 125 52.30 23.06 -0.61
C GLU A 125 51.08 22.47 0.10
N ILE A 126 50.65 23.09 1.21
CA ILE A 126 49.43 22.70 1.92
C ILE A 126 48.19 22.94 1.04
N GLN A 127 48.12 24.06 0.31
CA GLN A 127 47.00 24.34 -0.58
C GLN A 127 46.94 23.35 -1.74
N ASP A 128 48.08 22.96 -2.30
CA ASP A 128 48.12 22.01 -3.41
C ASP A 128 47.73 20.60 -2.94
N PHE A 129 48.17 20.18 -1.75
CA PHE A 129 47.72 18.92 -1.15
C PHE A 129 46.20 18.91 -0.90
N VAL A 130 45.63 19.99 -0.36
CA VAL A 130 44.19 20.10 -0.13
C VAL A 130 43.42 20.07 -1.46
N LYS A 131 43.87 20.79 -2.49
CA LYS A 131 43.24 20.75 -3.82
C LYS A 131 43.25 19.35 -4.40
N GLN A 132 44.36 18.63 -4.27
CA GLN A 132 44.49 17.27 -4.78
C GLN A 132 43.57 16.30 -4.02
N ALA A 133 43.53 16.38 -2.70
CA ALA A 133 42.64 15.57 -1.87
C ALA A 133 41.15 15.85 -2.17
N VAL A 134 40.77 17.12 -2.32
CA VAL A 134 39.39 17.51 -2.66
C VAL A 134 39.01 17.04 -4.08
N ALA A 135 39.92 17.14 -5.05
CA ALA A 135 39.68 16.67 -6.41
C ALA A 135 39.46 15.15 -6.46
N GLU A 136 40.26 14.39 -5.70
CA GLU A 136 40.12 12.94 -5.57
C GLU A 136 38.80 12.57 -4.90
N GLN A 137 38.44 13.25 -3.81
CA GLN A 137 37.17 13.02 -3.12
C GLN A 137 35.96 13.36 -4.02
N ALA A 138 36.00 14.49 -4.74
CA ALA A 138 34.93 14.88 -5.66
C ALA A 138 34.76 13.88 -6.81
N ALA A 139 35.85 13.29 -7.32
CA ALA A 139 35.77 12.24 -8.34
C ALA A 139 35.11 10.96 -7.80
N LEU A 140 35.40 10.61 -6.54
CA LEU A 140 34.84 9.43 -5.89
C LEU A 140 33.35 9.62 -5.57
N GLU A 141 32.96 10.80 -5.08
CA GLU A 141 31.55 11.16 -4.85
C GLU A 141 30.74 11.16 -6.14
N ARG A 142 31.28 11.70 -7.25
CA ARG A 142 30.60 11.66 -8.56
C ARG A 142 30.32 10.23 -9.00
N LYS A 143 31.30 9.32 -8.87
CA LYS A 143 31.10 7.90 -9.18
C LYS A 143 30.03 7.26 -8.29
N GLN A 144 30.00 7.58 -7.00
CA GLN A 144 28.97 7.07 -6.09
C GLN A 144 27.58 7.60 -6.45
N ILE A 145 27.46 8.88 -6.79
CA ILE A 145 26.19 9.49 -7.22
C ILE A 145 25.72 8.88 -8.54
N GLU A 146 26.61 8.73 -9.52
CA GLU A 146 26.28 8.10 -10.80
C GLU A 146 25.82 6.65 -10.62
N ALA A 147 26.53 5.86 -9.80
CA ALA A 147 26.15 4.50 -9.47
C ALA A 147 24.80 4.44 -8.73
N GLY A 148 24.58 5.33 -7.76
CA GLY A 148 23.32 5.43 -7.02
C GLY A 148 22.14 5.81 -7.92
N ASN A 149 22.35 6.78 -8.83
CA ASN A 149 21.34 7.20 -9.82
C ASN A 149 21.01 6.06 -10.80
N ALA A 150 22.02 5.32 -11.26
CA ALA A 150 21.81 4.17 -12.12
C ALA A 150 21.01 3.06 -11.41
N GLN A 151 21.33 2.79 -10.14
CA GLN A 151 20.62 1.81 -9.33
C GLN A 151 19.16 2.22 -9.07
N LEU A 152 18.92 3.50 -8.75
CA LEU A 152 17.57 4.03 -8.56
C LEU A 152 16.76 3.97 -9.87
N ALA A 153 17.37 4.33 -10.99
CA ALA A 153 16.72 4.24 -12.29
C ALA A 153 16.41 2.78 -12.68
N ALA A 154 17.23 1.81 -12.25
CA ALA A 154 16.94 0.39 -12.45
C ALA A 154 15.79 -0.09 -11.56
N SER A 155 15.76 0.30 -10.28
CA SER A 155 14.67 -0.09 -9.35
C SER A 155 13.33 0.48 -9.79
N LEU A 156 13.29 1.75 -10.21
CA LEU A 156 12.07 2.38 -10.72
C LEU A 156 11.53 1.67 -11.97
N ARG A 157 12.40 1.27 -12.90
CA ARG A 157 11.98 0.49 -14.08
C ARG A 157 11.44 -0.89 -13.69
N GLN A 158 12.05 -1.54 -12.69
CA GLN A 158 11.58 -2.82 -12.19
C GLN A 158 10.20 -2.72 -11.53
N GLU A 159 9.98 -1.69 -10.72
CA GLU A 159 8.67 -1.43 -10.10
C GLU A 159 7.59 -1.10 -11.14
N GLN A 160 7.94 -0.28 -12.14
CA GLN A 160 7.03 0.02 -13.25
C GLN A 160 6.66 -1.24 -14.04
N ALA A 161 7.64 -2.08 -14.39
CA ALA A 161 7.38 -3.34 -15.08
C ALA A 161 6.51 -4.30 -14.24
N ALA A 162 6.80 -4.41 -12.94
CA ALA A 162 5.99 -5.22 -12.03
C ALA A 162 4.56 -4.69 -11.91
N GLY A 163 4.38 -3.37 -11.83
CA GLY A 163 3.08 -2.70 -11.81
C GLY A 163 2.27 -2.98 -13.08
N LEU A 164 2.87 -2.77 -14.25
CA LEU A 164 2.23 -3.05 -15.55
C LEU A 164 1.84 -4.53 -15.69
N SER A 165 2.71 -5.45 -15.25
CA SER A 165 2.39 -6.90 -15.28
C SER A 165 1.23 -7.28 -14.36
N ARG A 166 1.03 -6.55 -13.26
CA ARG A 166 -0.08 -6.78 -12.34
C ARG A 166 -1.39 -6.31 -12.96
N VAL A 167 -1.38 -5.12 -13.57
CA VAL A 167 -2.55 -4.58 -14.29
C VAL A 167 -2.91 -5.47 -15.48
N ALA A 168 -1.93 -5.92 -16.26
CA ALA A 168 -2.16 -6.83 -17.39
C ALA A 168 -2.88 -8.12 -16.95
N ARG A 169 -2.46 -8.73 -15.83
CA ARG A 169 -3.13 -9.91 -15.25
C ARG A 169 -4.55 -9.63 -14.77
N GLN A 170 -4.82 -8.45 -14.24
CA GLN A 170 -6.17 -8.06 -13.83
C GLN A 170 -7.09 -7.91 -15.04
N LEU A 171 -6.60 -7.32 -16.12
CA LEU A 171 -7.37 -7.18 -17.37
C LEU A 171 -7.66 -8.55 -18.00
N ASP A 172 -6.67 -9.45 -18.05
CA ASP A 172 -6.84 -10.82 -18.53
C ASP A 172 -7.89 -11.61 -17.72
N TYR A 173 -7.88 -11.46 -16.39
CA TYR A 173 -8.91 -12.04 -15.53
C TYR A 173 -10.32 -11.51 -15.85
N VAL A 174 -10.46 -10.20 -16.08
CA VAL A 174 -11.75 -9.59 -16.42
C VAL A 174 -12.23 -10.07 -17.79
N GLU A 175 -11.34 -10.14 -18.78
CA GLU A 175 -11.67 -10.62 -20.12
C GLU A 175 -12.12 -12.08 -20.09
N THR A 176 -11.38 -12.94 -19.39
CA THR A 176 -11.76 -14.35 -19.23
C THR A 176 -13.09 -14.51 -18.49
N ALA A 177 -13.35 -13.71 -17.45
CA ALA A 177 -14.62 -13.70 -16.74
C ALA A 177 -15.80 -13.24 -17.62
N GLN A 178 -15.62 -12.20 -18.44
CA GLN A 178 -16.67 -11.79 -19.38
C GLN A 178 -16.96 -12.87 -20.42
N ASN A 179 -15.92 -13.52 -20.94
CA ASN A 179 -16.06 -14.60 -21.91
C ASN A 179 -16.77 -15.83 -21.33
N THR A 180 -16.51 -16.19 -20.07
CA THR A 180 -17.21 -17.32 -19.41
C THR A 180 -18.67 -16.99 -19.14
N VAL A 181 -18.97 -15.79 -18.65
CA VAL A 181 -20.36 -15.33 -18.42
C VAL A 181 -21.15 -15.32 -19.73
N TRP A 182 -20.57 -14.81 -20.82
CA TRP A 182 -21.24 -14.78 -22.11
C TRP A 182 -21.54 -16.19 -22.64
N LYS A 183 -20.57 -17.11 -22.55
CA LYS A 183 -20.77 -18.53 -22.94
C LYS A 183 -21.86 -19.18 -22.10
N GLN A 184 -21.88 -18.94 -20.78
CA GLN A 184 -22.91 -19.47 -19.90
C GLN A 184 -24.30 -18.92 -20.26
N MET A 185 -24.39 -17.63 -20.59
CA MET A 185 -25.65 -17.02 -21.02
C MET A 185 -26.16 -17.60 -22.34
N GLN A 186 -25.26 -17.90 -23.30
CA GLN A 186 -25.64 -18.61 -24.52
C GLN A 186 -26.17 -20.01 -24.24
N GLN A 187 -25.48 -20.79 -23.39
CA GLN A 187 -25.93 -22.14 -23.02
C GLN A 187 -27.30 -22.11 -22.32
N GLN A 188 -27.53 -21.13 -21.44
CA GLN A 188 -28.84 -20.95 -20.81
C GLN A 188 -29.93 -20.61 -21.83
N ASN A 189 -29.65 -19.72 -22.78
CA ASN A 189 -30.60 -19.38 -23.85
C ASN A 189 -30.93 -20.59 -24.73
N GLU A 190 -29.94 -21.42 -25.07
CA GLU A 190 -30.16 -22.67 -25.78
C GLU A 190 -31.07 -23.62 -24.98
N TYR A 191 -30.80 -23.80 -23.69
CA TYR A 191 -31.61 -24.65 -22.82
C TYR A 191 -33.06 -24.16 -22.71
N VAL A 192 -33.26 -22.85 -22.52
CA VAL A 192 -34.60 -22.23 -22.51
C VAL A 192 -35.31 -22.46 -23.85
N SER A 193 -34.60 -22.35 -24.98
CA SER A 193 -35.17 -22.61 -26.31
C SER A 193 -35.61 -24.06 -26.50
N LEU A 194 -34.92 -25.03 -25.88
CA LEU A 194 -35.28 -26.44 -25.93
C LEU A 194 -36.53 -26.71 -25.08
N ILE A 195 -36.60 -26.13 -23.88
CA ILE A 195 -37.80 -26.23 -23.02
C ILE A 195 -39.00 -25.62 -23.75
N ALA A 196 -38.86 -24.43 -24.33
CA ALA A 196 -39.92 -23.76 -25.06
C ALA A 196 -40.41 -24.58 -26.27
N ARG A 197 -39.50 -25.23 -27.01
CA ARG A 197 -39.88 -26.13 -28.12
C ARG A 197 -40.63 -27.38 -27.65
N ASN A 198 -40.17 -28.00 -26.56
CA ASN A 198 -40.81 -29.19 -26.01
C ASN A 198 -42.17 -28.89 -25.38
N SER A 199 -42.36 -27.72 -24.75
CA SER A 199 -43.64 -27.33 -24.16
C SER A 199 -44.67 -26.88 -25.20
N LEU A 200 -44.23 -26.37 -26.34
CA LEU A 200 -45.09 -25.98 -27.47
C LEU A 200 -45.42 -27.14 -28.41
N GLN A 201 -44.83 -28.33 -28.26
CA GLN A 201 -45.31 -29.52 -28.94
C GLN A 201 -46.62 -29.99 -28.27
N PRO A 202 -47.80 -29.78 -28.88
CA PRO A 202 -49.01 -30.38 -28.35
C PRO A 202 -48.84 -31.90 -28.37
N ALA A 203 -49.49 -32.59 -27.44
CA ALA A 203 -49.62 -34.06 -27.42
C ALA A 203 -50.44 -34.55 -28.63
N SER A 204 -49.99 -34.26 -29.85
CA SER A 204 -50.56 -34.79 -31.06
C SER A 204 -50.00 -36.20 -31.26
N LEU A 205 -50.93 -37.17 -31.31
CA LEU A 205 -50.76 -38.54 -31.81
C LEU A 205 -50.58 -39.67 -30.76
N SER A 206 -51.35 -39.65 -29.66
CA SER A 206 -51.85 -40.94 -29.14
C SER A 206 -53.10 -41.34 -29.93
N LYS A 207 -52.90 -41.89 -31.13
CA LYS A 207 -54.00 -42.53 -31.89
C LYS A 207 -54.44 -43.77 -31.09
N PRO A 208 -55.69 -43.85 -30.63
CA PRO A 208 -56.13 -45.01 -29.84
C PRO A 208 -56.05 -46.27 -30.71
N PRO A 209 -55.60 -47.42 -30.15
CA PRO A 209 -55.56 -48.66 -30.90
C PRO A 209 -56.99 -49.08 -31.26
N ALA A 210 -57.23 -49.27 -32.56
CA ALA A 210 -58.49 -49.79 -33.07
C ALA A 210 -58.66 -51.23 -32.56
N ARG A 211 -59.62 -51.44 -31.64
CA ARG A 211 -60.07 -52.78 -31.25
C ARG A 211 -60.76 -53.43 -32.45
N ARG A 212 -60.23 -54.57 -32.89
CA ARG A 212 -60.97 -55.58 -33.65
C ARG A 212 -61.48 -56.64 -32.70
#